data_AF-A0A1F6AG94-F1
#
_entry.id   AF-A0A1F6AG94-F1
#
_cell.length_a   1.000
_cell.length_b   1.000
_cell.length_c   1.000
_cell.angle_alpha   90.00
_cell.angle_beta   90.00
_cell.angle_gamma   90.00
#
_symmetry.space_group_name_H-M   'P 1'
#
loop_
_entity.id
_entity.type
_entity.pdbx_description
1 polymer ?
#
loop_
_entity_poly.entity_id
_entity_poly.type
_entity_poly.pdbx_seq_one_letter_code
_entity_poly.pdbx_strand_id
1 'polypeptide(L)' 'MGLERCIPDDMRCVQSCFRMVLKYFLPDREFTWEELDELLHAQIGKGTWWHGALLGIEKLGIQTKLIEP' A
#
# COMPACT_ATOMS: atom_id res chain seq x y z
N MET A 1 12.26 18.02 -3.42
CA MET A 1 11.41 16.83 -3.54
C MET A 1 12.24 15.72 -4.16
N GLY A 2 12.81 14.85 -3.33
CA GLY A 2 13.60 13.72 -3.80
C GLY A 2 12.68 12.68 -4.41
N LEU A 3 12.85 12.40 -5.70
CA LEU A 3 12.28 11.20 -6.31
C LEU A 3 13.06 10.02 -5.74
N GLU A 4 12.52 9.42 -4.68
CA GLU A 4 13.05 8.20 -4.08
C GLU A 4 13.06 7.11 -5.14
N ARG A 5 14.27 6.83 -5.63
CA ARG A 5 14.78 5.57 -6.19
C ARG A 5 13.68 4.62 -6.71
N CYS A 6 13.54 4.56 -8.04
CA CYS A 6 12.92 3.42 -8.69
C CYS A 6 13.73 2.17 -8.29
N ILE A 7 13.20 1.33 -7.41
CA ILE A 7 13.85 0.07 -7.06
C ILE A 7 13.63 -0.87 -8.25
N PRO A 8 14.65 -1.63 -8.70
CA PRO A 8 14.57 -2.45 -9.92
C PRO A 8 13.59 -3.64 -9.85
N ASP A 9 12.77 -3.72 -8.81
CA ASP A 9 11.95 -4.89 -8.51
C ASP A 9 10.59 -4.86 -9.24
N ASP A 10 10.16 -3.74 -9.84
CA ASP A 10 8.86 -3.60 -10.53
C ASP A 10 7.63 -4.05 -9.68
N MET A 11 7.79 -4.20 -8.36
CA MET A 11 6.79 -4.78 -7.45
C MET A 11 5.89 -3.76 -6.77
N ARG A 12 5.89 -2.49 -7.21
CA ARG A 12 5.32 -1.35 -6.46
C ARG A 12 3.98 -0.82 -6.96
N CYS A 13 3.37 -1.49 -7.95
CA CYS A 13 2.13 -1.00 -8.56
C CYS A 13 1.00 -0.86 -7.53
N VAL A 14 0.80 -1.88 -6.69
CA VAL A 14 -0.26 -1.89 -5.68
C VAL A 14 0.01 -0.86 -4.59
N GLN A 15 1.23 -0.80 -4.07
CA GLN A 15 1.67 0.18 -3.07
C GLN A 15 1.49 1.61 -3.57
N SER A 16 1.81 1.87 -4.84
CA SER A 16 1.64 3.19 -5.45
C SER A 16 0.16 3.59 -5.55
N CYS A 17 -0.72 2.66 -5.95
CA CYS A 17 -2.17 2.89 -5.95
C CYS A 17 -2.69 3.19 -4.54
N PHE A 18 -2.32 2.38 -3.55
CA PHE A 18 -2.74 2.61 -2.17
C PHE A 18 -2.15 3.88 -1.57
N ARG A 19 -0.91 4.27 -1.92
CA ARG A 19 -0.33 5.53 -1.46
C ARG A 19 -1.18 6.73 -1.86
N MET A 20 -1.70 6.74 -3.09
CA MET A 20 -2.61 7.80 -3.55
C MET A 20 -3.94 7.79 -2.78
N VAL A 21 -4.54 6.61 -2.61
CA VAL A 21 -5.80 6.45 -1.87
C VAL A 21 -5.63 6.86 -0.40
N LEU A 22 -4.56 6.42 0.25
CA LEU A 22 -4.25 6.76 1.63
C LEU A 22 -3.96 8.24 1.81
N LYS A 23 -3.28 8.89 0.86
CA LYS A 23 -3.10 10.35 0.90
C LYS A 23 -4.42 11.11 0.79
N TYR A 24 -5.40 10.56 0.08
CA TYR A 24 -6.75 11.15 0.01
C TYR A 24 -7.49 11.04 1.35
N PHE A 25 -7.46 9.87 2.01
CA PHE A 25 -8.17 9.65 3.28
C PHE A 25 -7.43 10.16 4.52
N LEU A 26 -6.10 10.19 4.48
CA LEU A 26 -5.20 10.59 5.57
C LEU A 26 -4.22 11.66 5.06
N PRO A 27 -4.71 12.88 4.73
CA PRO A 27 -3.91 13.89 4.03
C PRO A 27 -2.70 14.38 4.81
N ASP A 28 -2.74 14.34 6.14
CA ASP A 28 -1.63 14.76 7.00
C ASP A 28 -0.59 13.66 7.24
N ARG A 29 -0.86 12.44 6.76
CA ARG A 29 0.05 11.30 6.89
C ARG A 29 0.77 11.06 5.57
N GLU A 30 2.09 10.89 5.65
CA GLU A 30 2.92 10.35 4.59
C GLU A 30 3.29 8.91 4.95
N PHE A 31 3.34 8.05 3.94
CA PHE A 31 3.78 6.67 4.09
C PHE A 31 5.07 6.46 3.32
N THR A 32 6.06 5.82 3.95
CA THR A 32 7.25 5.33 3.25
C THR A 32 6.92 4.05 2.47
N TRP A 33 7.84 3.64 1.60
CA TRP A 33 7.66 2.40 0.85
C TRP A 33 7.64 1.17 1.76
N GLU A 34 8.48 1.16 2.78
CA GLU A 34 8.58 0.07 3.76
C GLU A 34 7.30 -0.03 4.59
N GLU A 35 6.73 1.11 5.00
CA GLU A 35 5.43 1.14 5.69
C GLU A 35 4.31 0.60 4.80
N LEU A 36 4.33 0.93 3.50
CA LEU A 36 3.36 0.40 2.54
C LEU A 36 3.55 -1.10 2.31
N ASP A 37 4.79 -1.58 2.24
CA ASP A 37 5.08 -3.01 2.10
C ASP A 37 4.59 -3.81 3.30
N GLU A 38 4.80 -3.30 4.52
CA GLU A 38 4.29 -3.92 5.75
C GLU A 38 2.75 -3.86 5.82
N LEU A 39 2.18 -2.68 5.59
CA LEU A 39 0.73 -2.45 5.65
C LEU A 39 -0.02 -3.33 4.64
N LEU A 40 0.51 -3.45 3.43
CA LEU A 40 -0.14 -4.15 2.34
C LEU A 40 0.28 -5.62 2.24
N HIS A 41 1.15 -6.09 3.15
CA HIS A 41 1.72 -7.44 3.11
C HIS A 41 2.36 -7.76 1.75
N ALA A 42 3.15 -6.82 1.21
CA ALA A 42 3.91 -7.02 0.00
C ALA A 42 5.13 -7.93 0.26
N GLN A 43 5.33 -8.92 -0.61
CA GLN A 43 6.47 -9.81 -0.55
C GLN A 43 7.29 -9.70 -1.84
N ILE A 44 8.60 -9.46 -1.69
CA ILE A 44 9.54 -9.40 -2.81
C ILE A 44 9.45 -10.69 -3.63
N GLY A 45 9.27 -10.55 -4.94
CA GLY A 45 9.12 -11.66 -5.88
C GLY A 45 7.78 -12.41 -5.83
N LYS A 46 6.81 -11.97 -5.00
CA LYS A 46 5.50 -12.63 -4.84
C LYS A 46 4.29 -11.70 -4.91
N GLY A 47 4.51 -10.39 -4.83
CA GLY A 47 3.45 -9.38 -4.97
C GLY A 47 2.79 -9.05 -3.64
N THR A 48 1.69 -8.31 -3.74
CA THR A 48 0.88 -7.88 -2.60
C THR A 48 -0.22 -8.88 -2.31
N TRP A 49 -0.40 -9.24 -1.05
CA TRP A 49 -1.48 -10.13 -0.64
C TRP A 49 -2.75 -9.35 -0.30
N TRP A 50 -3.78 -9.44 -1.15
CA TRP A 50 -5.01 -8.63 -1.02
C TRP A 50 -5.70 -8.73 0.33
N HIS A 51 -5.83 -9.92 0.90
CA HIS A 51 -6.47 -10.08 2.21
C HIS A 51 -5.66 -9.41 3.33
N GLY A 52 -4.32 -9.52 3.27
CA GLY A 52 -3.43 -8.82 4.19
C GLY A 52 -3.56 -7.31 4.05
N ALA A 53 -3.57 -6.81 2.81
CA ALA A 53 -3.79 -5.39 2.54
C ALA A 53 -5.11 -4.87 3.12
N LEU A 54 -6.23 -5.59 2.93
CA LEU A 54 -7.52 -5.19 3.48
C LEU A 54 -7.48 -5.10 5.02
N LEU A 55 -6.92 -6.11 5.69
CA LEU A 55 -6.74 -6.10 7.14
C LEU A 55 -5.81 -4.97 7.61
N GLY A 56 -4.76 -4.68 6.86
CA GLY A 56 -3.86 -3.56 7.13
C GLY A 56 -4.58 -2.22 7.07
N ILE A 57 -5.39 -2.01 6.04
CA ILE A 57 -6.18 -0.79 5.86
C ILE A 57 -7.24 -0.63 6.97
N GLU A 58 -7.87 -1.72 7.43
CA GLU A 58 -8.80 -1.65 8.57
C GLU A 58 -8.13 -1.20 9.87
N LYS A 59 -6.85 -1.54 10.09
CA LYS A 59 -6.08 -1.03 11.25
C LYS A 59 -5.88 0.49 11.21
N LEU A 60 -6.04 1.12 10.05
CA LEU A 60 -6.02 2.57 9.91
C LEU A 60 -7.39 3.22 10.19
N GLY A 61 -8.39 2.44 10.57
CA GLY A 61 -9.76 2.92 10.79
C GLY A 61 -10.55 3.13 9.49
N ILE A 62 -10.05 2.63 8.36
CA ILE A 62 -10.71 2.73 7.06
C ILE A 62 -11.47 1.43 6.80
N GLN A 63 -12.78 1.55 6.63
CA GLN A 63 -13.62 0.39 6.29
C GLN A 63 -13.35 -0.07 4.86
N THR A 64 -13.15 -1.37 4.67
CA THR A 64 -12.91 -1.96 3.33
C THR A 64 -13.98 -2.99 2.96
N LYS A 65 -14.17 -3.20 1.66
CA LYS A 65 -15.04 -4.25 1.13
C LYS A 65 -14.40 -4.84 -0.13
N LEU A 66 -14.16 -6.15 -0.13
CA LEU A 66 -13.75 -6.87 -1.32
C LEU A 66 -14.96 -6.99 -2.28
N ILE A 67 -14.78 -6.52 -3.51
CA ILE A 67 -15.81 -6.51 -4.56
C ILE A 67 -15.43 -7.36 -5.78
N GLU A 68 -14.41 -8.21 -5.65
CA GLU A 68 -14.10 -9.23 -6.66
C GLU A 68 -15.11 -10.39 -6.58
N PRO A 69 -15.52 -10.98 -7.73
CA PRO A 69 -16.42 -12.14 -7.77
C PRO A 69 -15.77 -13.42 -7.26
#